data_AF-A0AAV3QZI1-F1
#
_entry.id   AF-A0AAV3QZI1-F1
#
_cell.length_a   1.000
_cell.length_b   1.000
_cell.length_c   1.000
_cell.angle_alpha   90.00
_cell.angle_beta   90.00
_cell.angle_gamma   90.00
#
_symmetry.space_group_name_H-M   'P 1'
#
loop_
_entity.id
_entity.type
_entity.pdbx_description
1 polymer ?
#
loop_
_entity_poly.entity_id
_entity_poly.type
_entity_poly.pdbx_seq_one_letter_code
_entity_poly.pdbx_strand_id
1 'polypeptide(L)'
;MSLEDYYNKLNDRDEELLLQFLGGIDDELYGVVRSNLLSRLPLPSLDKAYMVLSLDETSKALACDKEISSPLPVHSFSIQAATTPLAAPYLDRAQRAKLMCTHCPQRGHDTTTCFKIHGYSDWWEE
;
A
#
# COMPACT_ATOMS: atom_id res chain seq x y z
N MET A 1 8.58 18.74 -41.53
CA MET A 1 8.27 18.56 -40.11
C MET A 1 9.55 18.15 -39.42
N SER A 2 10.00 18.91 -38.43
CA SER A 2 11.20 18.59 -37.64
C SER A 2 10.98 17.32 -36.79
N LEU A 3 12.07 16.66 -36.36
CA LEU A 3 12.00 15.58 -35.36
C LEU A 3 11.35 16.09 -34.07
N GLU A 4 11.66 17.32 -33.68
CA GLU A 4 11.09 17.99 -32.52
C GLU A 4 9.57 18.17 -32.67
N ASP A 5 9.12 18.64 -33.84
CA ASP A 5 7.69 18.82 -34.15
C ASP A 5 6.94 17.47 -34.09
N TYR A 6 7.59 16.39 -34.56
CA TYR A 6 7.01 15.05 -34.53
C TYR A 6 6.89 14.52 -33.10
N TYR A 7 7.93 14.69 -32.28
CA TYR A 7 7.93 14.29 -30.88
C TYR A 7 6.85 15.03 -30.09
N ASN A 8 6.77 16.36 -30.21
CA ASN A 8 5.76 17.16 -29.53
C ASN A 8 4.35 16.75 -29.95
N LYS A 9 4.12 16.50 -31.24
CA LYS A 9 2.82 15.99 -31.73
C LYS A 9 2.45 14.61 -31.18
N LEU A 10 3.43 13.76 -30.88
CA LEU A 10 3.17 12.47 -30.21
C LEU A 10 2.86 12.68 -28.73
N ASN A 11 3.65 13.51 -28.04
CA ASN A 11 3.44 13.82 -26.64
C ASN A 11 2.07 14.47 -26.39
N ASP A 12 1.67 15.44 -27.22
CA ASP A 12 0.35 16.08 -27.14
C ASP A 12 -0.77 15.05 -27.28
N ARG A 13 -0.61 14.05 -28.15
CA ARG A 13 -1.57 12.96 -28.31
C ARG A 13 -1.61 12.02 -27.12
N ASP A 14 -0.47 11.73 -26.51
CA ASP A 14 -0.40 10.91 -25.30
C ASP A 14 -1.05 11.65 -24.11
N GLU A 15 -0.87 12.97 -24.02
CA GLU A 15 -1.53 13.82 -23.03
C GLU A 15 -3.05 13.87 -23.24
N GLU A 16 -3.53 14.06 -24.48
CA GLU A 16 -4.95 13.99 -24.81
C GLU A 16 -5.56 12.63 -24.42
N LEU A 17 -4.85 11.54 -24.72
CA LEU A 17 -5.28 10.18 -24.37
C LEU A 17 -5.37 9.98 -22.85
N LEU A 18 -4.39 10.49 -22.10
CA LEU A 18 -4.41 10.48 -20.64
C LEU A 18 -5.61 11.26 -20.09
N LEU A 19 -5.84 12.47 -20.58
CA LEU A 19 -6.94 13.32 -20.12
C LEU A 19 -8.29 12.69 -20.45
N GLN A 20 -8.43 12.06 -21.62
CA GLN A 20 -9.63 11.31 -22.00
C GLN A 20 -9.85 10.11 -21.07
N PHE A 21 -8.80 9.36 -20.77
CA PHE A 21 -8.85 8.26 -19.82
C PHE A 21 -9.29 8.74 -18.43
N LEU A 22 -8.65 9.78 -17.89
CA LEU A 22 -9.01 10.35 -16.57
C LEU A 22 -10.37 11.07 -16.57
N GLY A 23 -10.89 11.45 -17.73
CA GLY A 23 -12.25 12.00 -17.88
C GLY A 23 -13.34 10.92 -17.87
N GLY A 24 -12.98 9.67 -18.18
CA GLY A 24 -13.91 8.54 -18.23
C GLY A 24 -14.02 7.73 -16.93
N ILE A 25 -13.15 7.97 -15.95
CA ILE A 25 -13.18 7.29 -14.65
C ILE A 25 -14.17 7.96 -13.68
N ASP A 26 -14.71 7.18 -12.74
CA ASP A 26 -15.68 7.64 -11.74
C ASP A 26 -15.06 8.67 -10.78
N ASP A 27 -15.63 9.89 -10.74
CA ASP A 27 -15.08 10.97 -9.92
C ASP A 27 -15.35 10.78 -8.43
N GLU A 28 -16.44 10.10 -8.05
CA GLU A 28 -16.78 9.84 -6.65
C GLU A 28 -15.79 8.83 -6.04
N LEU A 29 -15.41 7.80 -6.81
CA LEU A 29 -14.47 6.77 -6.35
C LEU A 29 -13.01 7.20 -6.43
N TYR A 30 -12.62 7.86 -7.53
CA TYR A 30 -11.22 8.13 -7.88
C TYR A 30 -10.82 9.61 -7.84
N GLY A 31 -11.71 10.54 -7.45
CA GLY A 31 -11.49 11.98 -7.55
C GLY A 31 -10.20 12.48 -6.89
N VAL A 32 -9.82 11.91 -5.74
CA VAL A 32 -8.57 12.27 -5.04
C VAL A 32 -7.33 11.89 -5.86
N VAL A 33 -7.28 10.66 -6.35
CA VAL A 33 -6.14 10.16 -7.15
C VAL A 33 -6.09 10.84 -8.51
N ARG A 34 -7.25 11.08 -9.13
CA ARG A 34 -7.38 11.88 -10.35
C ARG A 34 -6.78 13.27 -10.18
N SER A 35 -7.12 13.98 -9.10
CA SER A 35 -6.56 15.30 -8.77
C SER A 35 -5.05 15.25 -8.53
N ASN A 36 -4.56 14.18 -7.90
CA ASN A 36 -3.11 13.98 -7.72
C ASN A 36 -2.39 13.73 -9.04
N LEU A 37 -2.99 12.98 -9.97
CA LEU A 37 -2.39 12.71 -11.29
C LEU A 37 -2.33 13.99 -12.13
N LEU A 38 -3.39 14.80 -12.12
CA LEU A 38 -3.48 16.06 -12.86
C LEU A 38 -2.57 17.18 -12.32
N SER A 39 -2.10 17.07 -11.07
CA SER A 39 -1.21 18.09 -10.46
C SER A 39 0.28 17.84 -10.73
N ARG A 40 0.64 16.77 -11.45
CA ARG A 40 2.04 16.46 -11.77
C ARG A 40 2.51 17.21 -13.01
N LEU A 41 3.72 17.75 -12.96
CA LEU A 41 4.43 18.29 -14.14
C LEU A 41 5.81 17.61 -14.27
N PRO A 42 6.12 16.96 -15.41
CA PRO A 42 5.22 16.68 -16.54
C PRO A 42 4.10 15.70 -16.17
N LEU A 43 3.02 15.68 -16.96
CA LEU A 43 1.92 14.74 -16.75
C LEU A 43 2.42 13.28 -16.84
N PRO A 44 1.85 12.36 -16.05
CA PRO A 44 2.24 10.95 -16.10
C PRO A 44 1.81 10.32 -17.43
N SER A 45 2.53 9.30 -17.90
CA SER A 45 2.03 8.48 -19.02
C SER A 45 0.75 7.73 -18.64
N LEU A 46 -0.02 7.33 -19.65
CA LEU A 46 -1.24 6.54 -19.47
C LEU A 46 -1.01 5.29 -18.61
N ASP A 47 0.04 4.53 -18.91
CA ASP A 47 0.39 3.32 -18.15
C ASP A 47 0.66 3.62 -16.67
N LYS A 48 1.35 4.73 -16.38
CA LYS A 48 1.63 5.15 -14.99
C LYS A 48 0.34 5.57 -14.28
N ALA A 49 -0.55 6.28 -14.95
CA ALA A 49 -1.84 6.66 -14.39
C ALA A 49 -2.70 5.42 -14.08
N TYR A 50 -2.75 4.44 -14.99
CA TYR A 50 -3.43 3.16 -14.77
C TYR A 50 -2.87 2.41 -13.56
N MET A 51 -1.54 2.26 -13.46
CA MET A 51 -0.91 1.60 -12.32
C MET A 51 -1.25 2.28 -10.98
N VAL A 52 -1.25 3.61 -10.95
CA VAL A 52 -1.58 4.37 -9.74
C VAL A 52 -3.03 4.15 -9.33
N LEU A 53 -3.97 4.14 -10.28
CA LEU A 53 -5.38 3.88 -10.01
C LEU A 53 -5.60 2.45 -9.51
N SER A 54 -4.97 1.46 -10.14
CA SER A 54 -5.07 0.07 -9.71
C SER A 54 -4.52 -0.13 -8.29
N LEU A 55 -3.43 0.55 -7.94
CA LEU A 55 -2.88 0.51 -6.58
C LEU A 55 -3.84 1.16 -5.57
N ASP A 56 -4.48 2.27 -5.92
CA ASP A 56 -5.45 2.94 -5.07
C ASP A 56 -6.67 2.05 -4.77
N GLU A 57 -7.19 1.32 -5.78
CA GLU A 57 -8.27 0.34 -5.59
C GLU A 57 -7.91 -0.73 -4.55
N THR A 58 -6.74 -1.35 -4.71
CA THR A 58 -6.27 -2.37 -3.76
C THR A 58 -6.07 -1.80 -2.36
N SER A 59 -5.61 -0.55 -2.25
CA SER A 59 -5.39 0.11 -0.97
C SER A 59 -6.72 0.43 -0.26
N LYS A 60 -7.73 0.90 -1.00
CA LYS A 60 -9.09 1.13 -0.48
C LYS A 60 -9.76 -0.16 -0.04
N ALA A 61 -9.60 -1.25 -0.79
CA ALA A 61 -10.12 -2.57 -0.42
C ALA A 61 -9.58 -3.04 0.95
N LEU A 62 -8.26 -2.88 1.18
CA LEU A 62 -7.62 -3.24 2.45
C LEU A 62 -8.02 -2.32 3.62
N ALA A 63 -8.33 -1.05 3.35
CA ALA A 63 -8.79 -0.10 4.36
C ALA A 63 -10.23 -0.42 4.81
N CYS A 64 -11.11 -0.80 3.88
CA CYS A 64 -12.51 -1.12 4.16
C CYS A 64 -12.65 -2.34 5.08
N ASP A 65 -11.76 -3.33 4.97
CA ASP A 65 -11.72 -4.51 5.86
C ASP A 65 -11.45 -4.17 7.35
N LYS A 66 -10.96 -2.96 7.65
CA LYS A 66 -10.64 -2.52 9.02
C LYS A 66 -11.77 -1.75 9.71
N GLU A 67 -12.83 -1.37 9.00
CA GLU A 67 -13.88 -0.49 9.56
C GLU A 67 -14.89 -1.17 10.51
N ILE A 68 -14.70 -2.44 10.87
CA ILE A 68 -15.51 -3.12 11.92
C ILE A 68 -14.95 -2.87 13.34
N SER A 69 -13.89 -2.06 13.53
CA SER A 69 -13.34 -1.77 14.87
C SER A 69 -13.11 -0.28 15.18
N SER A 70 -14.21 0.44 15.37
CA SER A 70 -14.39 1.58 16.30
C SER A 70 -13.58 2.88 16.12
N PRO A 71 -14.10 4.04 16.57
CA PRO A 71 -13.61 5.35 16.18
C PRO A 71 -12.56 5.88 17.17
N LEU A 72 -11.36 6.21 16.69
CA LEU A 72 -10.43 7.10 17.38
C LEU A 72 -9.82 8.09 16.38
N PRO A 73 -9.79 9.40 16.67
CA PRO A 73 -9.17 10.37 15.79
C PRO A 73 -7.67 10.41 16.10
N VAL A 74 -6.86 9.82 15.22
CA VAL A 74 -5.39 9.94 15.33
C VAL A 74 -4.86 10.44 14.00
N HIS A 75 -4.49 11.72 14.00
CA HIS A 75 -3.60 12.30 13.01
C HIS A 75 -2.26 11.55 13.08
N SER A 76 -1.89 10.83 12.02
CA SER A 76 -0.47 10.60 11.71
C SER A 76 -0.29 10.12 10.27
N PHE A 77 0.51 10.86 9.53
CA PHE A 77 1.10 10.44 8.27
C PHE A 77 2.19 9.41 8.58
N SER A 78 2.04 8.18 8.12
CA SER A 78 3.10 7.17 8.20
C SER A 78 2.96 6.19 7.03
N ILE A 79 3.85 6.35 6.05
CA ILE A 79 4.09 5.37 4.99
C ILE A 79 4.70 4.14 5.65
N GLN A 80 3.99 3.01 5.67
CA GLN A 80 4.63 1.71 5.86
C GLN A 80 4.02 0.67 4.92
N ALA A 81 4.91 0.14 4.09
CA ALA A 81 4.71 -0.94 3.15
C ALA A 81 4.14 -2.19 3.83
N ALA A 82 3.30 -2.88 3.07
CA ALA A 82 2.66 -4.13 3.44
C ALA A 82 3.68 -5.26 3.69
N THR A 83 3.35 -6.14 4.64
CA THR A 83 3.31 -7.61 4.50
C THR A 83 2.67 -8.22 5.75
N THR A 84 1.53 -8.91 5.60
CA THR A 84 0.96 -9.89 6.55
C THR A 84 1.89 -11.11 6.69
N PRO A 85 1.80 -12.01 7.70
CA PRO A 85 0.64 -12.33 8.55
C PRO A 85 0.91 -12.27 10.07
N LEU A 86 -0.18 -12.28 10.85
CA LEU A 86 -0.22 -12.20 12.32
C LEU A 86 0.12 -10.81 12.86
N ALA A 87 -0.92 -9.97 12.96
CA ALA A 87 -0.88 -8.71 13.69
C ALA A 87 -0.71 -8.97 15.20
N ALA A 88 0.50 -9.35 15.61
CA ALA A 88 0.94 -9.04 16.95
C ALA A 88 1.08 -7.50 17.01
N PRO A 89 0.49 -6.81 18.00
CA PRO A 89 0.75 -5.40 18.20
C PRO A 89 2.26 -5.18 18.18
N TYR A 90 2.73 -4.08 17.57
CA TYR A 90 4.16 -3.74 17.59
C TYR A 90 4.54 -3.40 19.04
N LEU A 91 4.88 -4.45 19.79
CA LEU A 91 5.29 -4.36 21.18
C LEU A 91 6.74 -3.90 21.18
N ASP A 92 7.03 -2.83 21.91
CA ASP A 92 8.40 -2.40 22.12
C ASP A 92 9.24 -3.52 22.77
N ARG A 93 10.57 -3.46 22.64
CA ARG A 93 11.50 -4.49 23.17
C ARG A 93 11.26 -4.78 24.65
N ALA A 94 10.92 -3.75 25.44
CA ALA A 94 10.61 -3.88 26.86
C ALA A 94 9.27 -4.62 27.12
N GLN A 95 8.31 -4.52 26.21
CA GLN A 95 7.02 -5.20 26.29
C GLN A 95 7.13 -6.66 25.84
N ARG A 96 7.88 -6.94 24.75
CA ARG A 96 8.16 -8.31 24.31
C ARG A 96 8.88 -9.12 25.39
N ALA A 97 9.84 -8.53 26.09
CA ALA A 97 10.56 -9.20 27.19
C ALA A 97 9.66 -9.69 28.34
N LYS A 98 8.42 -9.18 28.45
CA LYS A 98 7.43 -9.61 29.45
C LYS A 98 6.58 -10.80 29.00
N LEU A 99 6.56 -11.11 27.70
CA LEU A 99 5.82 -12.26 27.15
C LEU A 99 6.49 -13.57 27.59
N MET A 100 5.65 -14.52 27.98
CA MET A 100 6.08 -15.81 28.50
C MET A 100 5.26 -16.93 27.87
N CYS A 101 5.93 -17.79 27.11
CA CYS A 101 5.30 -18.95 26.50
C CYS A 101 5.01 -20.01 27.55
N THR A 102 3.82 -20.62 27.51
CA THR A 102 3.45 -21.73 28.41
C THR A 102 4.04 -23.08 27.99
N HIS A 103 4.55 -23.20 26.75
CA HIS A 103 5.01 -24.47 26.17
C HIS A 103 6.52 -24.56 25.99
N CYS A 104 7.25 -23.46 26.17
CA CYS A 104 8.71 -23.47 26.07
C CYS A 104 9.35 -22.59 27.15
N PRO A 105 10.62 -22.85 27.51
CA PRO A 105 11.32 -22.08 28.54
C PRO A 105 11.81 -20.70 28.07
N GLN A 106 11.47 -20.28 26.84
CA GLN A 106 11.94 -19.02 26.25
C GLN A 106 10.94 -17.88 26.50
N ARG A 107 11.48 -16.70 26.80
CA ARG A 107 10.72 -15.45 26.98
C ARG A 107 10.78 -14.63 25.70
N GLY A 108 9.88 -13.67 25.53
CA GLY A 108 9.86 -12.83 24.34
C GLY A 108 8.74 -13.14 23.34
N HIS A 109 7.99 -14.21 23.56
CA HIS A 109 6.88 -14.63 22.71
C HIS A 109 5.83 -15.38 23.52
N ASP A 110 4.61 -15.43 22.98
CA ASP A 110 3.51 -16.21 23.53
C ASP A 110 3.29 -17.48 22.71
N THR A 111 2.44 -18.36 23.21
CA THR A 111 2.08 -19.65 22.59
C THR A 111 1.67 -19.51 21.11
N THR A 112 1.04 -18.40 20.72
CA THR A 112 0.60 -18.12 19.33
C THR A 112 1.73 -17.85 18.34
N THR A 113 2.93 -17.55 18.84
CA THR A 113 4.12 -17.24 18.03
C THR A 113 5.31 -18.14 18.41
N CYS A 114 5.03 -19.24 19.13
CA CYS A 114 6.05 -20.17 19.57
C CYS A 114 6.53 -21.05 18.42
N PHE A 115 7.78 -20.87 18.01
CA PHE A 115 8.41 -21.70 16.97
C PHE A 115 8.45 -23.19 17.31
N LYS A 116 8.46 -23.55 18.59
CA LYS A 116 8.40 -24.96 19.00
C LYS A 116 7.03 -25.60 18.72
N ILE A 117 5.96 -24.80 18.65
CA ILE A 117 4.60 -25.26 18.35
C ILE A 117 4.31 -25.14 16.85
N HIS A 118 4.66 -24.00 16.26
CA HIS A 118 4.34 -23.69 14.87
C HIS A 118 5.37 -24.25 13.87
N GLY A 119 6.50 -24.76 14.36
CA GLY A 119 7.60 -25.21 13.52
C GLY A 119 8.46 -24.04 13.03
N TYR A 120 9.65 -24.36 12.53
CA TYR A 120 10.50 -23.44 11.83
C TYR A 120 10.14 -23.50 10.34
N SER A 121 9.89 -22.36 9.71
CA SER A 121 9.58 -22.32 8.27
C SER A 121 10.81 -22.65 7.43
N ASP A 122 10.59 -23.13 6.20
CA ASP A 122 11.63 -23.63 5.30
C ASP A 122 12.72 -22.60 4.91
N TRP A 123 12.53 -21.31 5.19
CA TRP A 123 13.52 -20.25 4.98
C TRP A 123 14.43 -20.00 6.20
N TRP A 124 14.31 -20.79 7.26
CA TRP A 124 15.05 -20.61 8.53
C TRP A 124 16.29 -21.50 8.67
N GLU A 125 16.62 -22.29 7.64
CA GLU A 125 17.88 -23.04 7.55
C GLU A 125 18.74 -22.49 6.41
N GLU A 126 19.71 -21.63 6.76
CA GLU A 126 21.00 -21.51 6.08
C GLU A 126 22.10 -21.23 7.10
#